data_AF-A0A8X7CHA7-F1
#
_entry.id   AF-A0A8X7CHA7-F1
#
_cell.length_a   1.000
_cell.length_b   1.000
_cell.length_c   1.000
_cell.angle_alpha   90.00
_cell.angle_beta   90.00
_cell.angle_gamma   90.00
#
_symmetry.space_group_name_H-M   'P 1'
#
loop_
_entity.id
_entity.type
_entity.pdbx_description
1 polymer ?
#
loop_
_entity_poly.entity_id
_entity_poly.type
_entity_poly.pdbx_seq_one_letter_code
_entity_poly.pdbx_strand_id
1 'polypeptide(L)'
;MSTIKSLKKDEFFAVRREVRVSILQNPKSKELKHLIESSEIFKTDKEILQSVIDDVLAEKNAKIEQEKLKLESEKAKIEFEKNKLEQLKKELELTIARCKLPPVHGKGENIQSLPSVIDNV
;
A
#
# COMPACT_ATOMS: atom_id res chain seq x y z
N MET A 1 -58.67 -10.16 23.67
CA MET A 1 -57.35 -10.70 23.32
C MET A 1 -57.11 -11.94 24.16
N SER A 2 -57.11 -13.13 23.57
CA SER A 2 -56.91 -14.38 24.30
C SER A 2 -55.42 -14.56 24.60
N THR A 3 -55.10 -14.60 25.89
CA THR A 3 -53.75 -14.77 26.41
C THR A 3 -53.28 -16.21 26.17
N ILE A 4 -52.05 -16.37 25.66
CA ILE A 4 -51.39 -17.64 25.27
C ILE A 4 -51.50 -18.75 26.35
N LYS A 5 -51.78 -18.39 27.61
CA LYS A 5 -51.92 -19.31 28.74
C LYS A 5 -53.15 -20.24 28.68
N SER A 6 -54.14 -20.00 27.82
CA SER A 6 -55.35 -20.85 27.75
C SER A 6 -55.33 -21.92 26.66
N LEU A 7 -54.28 -21.99 25.83
CA LEU A 7 -54.22 -22.94 24.72
C LEU A 7 -53.93 -24.34 25.22
N LYS A 8 -54.71 -25.32 24.76
CA LYS A 8 -54.42 -26.73 24.97
C LYS A 8 -53.17 -27.12 24.20
N LYS A 9 -52.51 -28.19 24.65
CA LYS A 9 -51.26 -28.70 24.04
C LYS A 9 -51.39 -28.86 22.52
N ASP A 10 -52.51 -29.38 22.04
CA ASP A 10 -52.75 -29.62 20.61
C ASP A 10 -53.00 -28.33 19.82
N GLU A 11 -53.66 -27.34 20.43
CA GLU A 11 -53.87 -26.01 19.85
C GLU A 11 -52.55 -25.25 19.74
N PHE A 12 -51.68 -25.40 20.74
CA PHE A 12 -50.32 -24.86 20.69
C PHE A 12 -49.49 -25.50 19.56
N PHE A 13 -49.63 -26.82 19.34
CA PHE A 13 -48.98 -27.49 18.20
C PHE A 13 -49.56 -27.08 16.85
N ALA A 14 -50.87 -26.85 16.76
CA ALA A 14 -51.53 -26.35 15.55
C ALA A 14 -51.02 -24.94 15.20
N VAL A 15 -51.00 -24.02 16.16
CA VAL A 15 -50.44 -22.67 15.99
C VAL A 15 -48.96 -22.75 15.62
N ARG A 16 -48.18 -23.63 16.26
CA ARG A 16 -46.76 -23.82 15.92
C ARG A 16 -46.56 -24.31 14.48
N ARG A 17 -47.39 -25.24 14.01
CA ARG A 17 -47.36 -25.76 12.63
C ARG A 17 -47.77 -24.68 11.62
N GLU A 18 -48.75 -23.86 11.98
CA GLU A 18 -49.26 -22.77 11.15
C GLU A 18 -48.29 -21.58 11.06
N VAL A 19 -47.64 -21.22 12.16
CA VAL A 19 -46.62 -20.15 12.22
C VAL A 19 -45.25 -20.62 11.70
N ARG A 20 -45.13 -21.87 11.21
CA ARG A 20 -43.89 -22.48 10.68
C ARG A 20 -42.66 -22.30 11.59
N VAL A 21 -42.85 -22.17 12.90
CA VAL A 21 -41.73 -22.09 13.85
C VAL A 21 -41.30 -23.51 14.18
N SER A 22 -40.34 -24.01 13.40
CA SER A 22 -39.65 -25.28 13.64
C SER A 22 -38.75 -25.17 14.88
N ILE A 23 -39.34 -25.17 16.07
CA ILE A 23 -38.57 -25.33 17.31
C ILE A 23 -38.08 -26.78 17.38
N LEU A 24 -36.87 -27.08 16.89
CA LEU A 24 -36.29 -28.40 17.15
C LEU A 24 -36.36 -28.66 18.67
N GLN A 25 -37.05 -29.72 19.08
CA GLN A 25 -36.96 -30.19 20.45
C GLN A 25 -35.69 -31.02 20.52
N ASN A 26 -34.64 -30.46 21.14
CA ASN A 26 -33.27 -30.99 21.19
C ASN A 26 -32.57 -31.05 19.81
N PRO A 27 -32.32 -29.89 19.15
CA PRO A 27 -31.53 -29.88 17.93
C PRO A 27 -30.14 -30.42 18.19
N LYS A 28 -29.61 -31.21 17.25
CA LYS A 28 -28.20 -31.57 17.29
C LYS A 28 -27.37 -30.30 17.09
N SER A 29 -26.17 -30.25 17.67
CA SER A 29 -25.27 -29.08 17.55
C SER A 29 -25.07 -28.60 16.10
N LYS A 30 -25.02 -29.54 15.13
CA LYS A 30 -24.93 -29.23 13.70
C LYS A 30 -26.14 -28.46 13.16
N GLU A 31 -27.35 -28.77 13.60
CA GLU A 31 -28.58 -28.08 13.17
C GLU A 31 -28.68 -26.68 13.77
N LEU A 32 -28.28 -26.51 15.04
CA LEU A 32 -28.19 -25.17 15.65
C LEU A 32 -27.18 -24.30 14.91
N LYS A 33 -26.01 -24.85 14.60
CA LYS A 33 -24.98 -24.15 13.84
C LYS A 33 -25.51 -23.71 12.48
N HIS A 34 -26.15 -24.61 11.74
CA HIS A 34 -26.75 -24.27 10.45
C HIS A 34 -27.82 -23.20 10.58
N LEU A 35 -28.68 -23.27 11.60
CA LEU A 35 -29.73 -22.27 11.81
C LEU A 35 -29.15 -20.88 12.09
N ILE A 36 -28.11 -20.81 12.93
CA ILE A 36 -27.39 -19.56 13.23
C ILE A 36 -26.73 -19.03 11.96
N GLU A 37 -25.99 -19.85 11.21
CA GLU A 37 -25.29 -19.44 9.99
C GLU A 37 -26.25 -19.01 8.87
N SER A 38 -27.47 -19.56 8.86
CA SER A 38 -28.52 -19.18 7.92
C SER A 38 -29.26 -17.88 8.29
N SER A 39 -29.09 -17.41 9.53
CA SER A 39 -29.73 -16.17 10.02
C SER A 39 -29.19 -14.95 9.30
N GLU A 40 -30.08 -14.04 8.91
CA GLU A 40 -29.70 -12.77 8.28
C GLU A 40 -28.80 -11.91 9.18
N ILE A 41 -28.98 -11.98 10.51
CA ILE A 41 -28.12 -11.29 11.47
C ILE A 41 -26.68 -11.80 11.37
N PHE A 42 -26.50 -13.13 11.34
CA PHE A 42 -25.17 -13.73 11.24
C PHE A 42 -24.48 -13.38 9.92
N LYS A 43 -25.23 -13.39 8.81
CA LYS A 43 -24.70 -12.99 7.50
C LYS A 43 -24.27 -11.53 7.50
N THR A 44 -25.12 -10.64 7.99
CA THR A 44 -24.85 -9.20 8.08
C THR A 44 -23.64 -8.92 8.95
N ASP A 45 -23.57 -9.49 10.15
CA ASP A 45 -22.43 -9.32 11.06
C ASP A 45 -21.14 -9.85 10.44
N LYS A 46 -21.20 -10.99 9.76
CA LYS A 46 -20.06 -11.56 9.04
C LYS A 46 -19.56 -10.63 7.93
N GLU A 47 -20.47 -10.05 7.14
CA GLU A 47 -20.14 -9.09 6.08
C GLU A 47 -19.52 -7.80 6.64
N ILE A 48 -20.08 -7.26 7.73
CA ILE A 48 -19.54 -6.09 8.42
C ILE A 48 -18.12 -6.38 8.92
N LEU A 49 -17.92 -7.51 9.59
CA LEU A 49 -16.60 -7.91 10.09
C LEU A 49 -15.60 -8.08 8.94
N GLN A 50 -16.03 -8.65 7.81
CA GLN A 50 -15.18 -8.80 6.65
C GLN A 50 -14.78 -7.43 6.07
N SER A 51 -15.72 -6.50 5.94
CA SER A 51 -15.42 -5.13 5.50
C SER A 51 -14.41 -4.44 6.41
N VAL A 52 -14.55 -4.57 7.73
CA VAL A 52 -13.60 -3.98 8.69
C VAL A 52 -12.21 -4.60 8.53
N ILE A 53 -12.12 -5.91 8.33
CA ILE A 53 -10.84 -6.58 8.06
C ILE A 53 -10.22 -6.04 6.77
N ASP A 54 -11.02 -5.92 5.72
CA ASP A 54 -10.57 -5.45 4.41
C ASP A 54 -10.08 -4.00 4.48
N ASP A 55 -10.78 -3.12 5.20
CA ASP A 55 -10.39 -1.73 5.44
C ASP A 55 -9.05 -1.63 6.19
N VAL A 56 -8.88 -2.42 7.25
CA VAL A 56 -7.62 -2.47 8.02
C VAL A 56 -6.47 -2.97 7.15
N LEU A 57 -6.70 -4.00 6.33
CA LEU A 57 -5.69 -4.51 5.41
C LEU A 57 -5.34 -3.48 4.33
N ALA A 58 -6.32 -2.78 3.77
CA ALA A 58 -6.12 -1.73 2.79
C ALA A 58 -5.27 -0.58 3.37
N GLU A 59 -5.58 -0.12 4.59
CA GLU A 59 -4.81 0.91 5.27
C GLU A 59 -3.35 0.50 5.51
N LYS A 60 -3.14 -0.74 5.98
CA LYS A 60 -1.80 -1.29 6.24
C LYS A 60 -0.98 -1.40 4.95
N ASN A 61 -1.58 -1.91 3.89
CA ASN A 61 -0.92 -2.03 2.59
C ASN A 61 -0.58 -0.66 1.99
N ALA A 62 -1.49 0.31 2.09
CA ALA A 62 -1.23 1.67 1.62
C ALA A 62 -0.03 2.33 2.35
N LYS A 63 0.07 2.13 3.67
CA LYS A 63 1.23 2.60 4.45
C LYS A 63 2.53 1.95 4.00
N ILE A 64 2.53 0.63 3.80
CA ILE A 64 3.71 -0.12 3.33
C ILE A 64 4.16 0.39 1.95
N GLU A 65 3.24 0.58 1.01
CA GLU A 65 3.57 1.08 -0.32
C GLU A 65 4.10 2.52 -0.27
N GLN A 66 3.54 3.38 0.59
CA GLN A 66 4.06 4.72 0.79
C GLN A 66 5.49 4.71 1.37
N GLU A 67 5.79 3.82 2.31
CA GLU A 67 7.12 3.66 2.87
C GLU A 67 8.12 3.12 1.84
N LYS A 68 7.72 2.17 1.00
CA LYS A 68 8.55 1.67 -0.11
C LYS A 68 8.92 2.79 -1.07
N LEU A 69 7.95 3.61 -1.49
CA LEU A 69 8.19 4.75 -2.38
C LEU A 69 9.15 5.78 -1.77
N LYS A 70 9.00 6.07 -0.47
CA LYS A 70 9.92 6.95 0.26
C LYS A 70 11.34 6.38 0.28
N LEU A 71 11.47 5.09 0.59
CA LEU A 71 12.76 4.41 0.64
C LEU A 71 13.44 4.38 -0.74
N GLU A 72 12.67 4.13 -1.80
CA GLU A 72 13.19 4.14 -3.17
C GLU A 72 13.65 5.54 -3.60
N SER A 73 12.88 6.58 -3.27
CA SER A 73 13.28 7.97 -3.50
C SER A 73 14.56 8.33 -2.73
N GLU A 74 14.70 7.88 -1.48
CA GLU A 74 15.89 8.13 -0.69
C GLU A 74 17.12 7.39 -1.26
N LYS A 75 16.96 6.13 -1.69
CA LYS A 75 18.01 5.39 -2.38
C LYS A 75 18.48 6.11 -3.64
N ALA A 76 17.55 6.60 -4.46
CA ALA A 76 17.87 7.35 -5.67
C ALA A 76 18.67 8.63 -5.37
N LYS A 77 18.30 9.36 -4.31
CA LYS A 77 19.05 10.55 -3.85
C LYS A 77 20.47 10.19 -3.41
N ILE A 78 20.61 9.12 -2.62
CA ILE A 78 21.93 8.65 -2.16
C ILE A 78 22.82 8.26 -3.35
N GLU A 79 22.27 7.57 -4.33
CA GLU A 79 23.01 7.16 -5.53
C GLU A 79 23.44 8.37 -6.39
N PHE A 80 22.56 9.36 -6.53
CA PHE A 80 22.91 10.62 -7.18
C PHE A 80 24.06 11.34 -6.49
N GLU A 81 24.00 11.50 -5.16
CA GLU A 81 25.07 12.16 -4.39
C GLU A 81 26.39 11.38 -4.44
N LYS A 82 26.35 10.03 -4.46
CA LYS A 82 27.55 9.20 -4.68
C LYS A 82 28.19 9.47 -6.03
N ASN A 83 27.39 9.52 -7.10
CA ASN A 83 27.90 9.80 -8.45
C ASN A 83 28.52 11.19 -8.54
N LYS A 84 27.85 12.20 -7.95
CA LYS A 84 28.37 13.57 -7.87
C LYS A 84 29.70 13.63 -7.12
N LEU A 85 29.81 12.92 -6.00
CA LEU A 85 31.04 12.83 -5.23
C LEU A 85 32.16 12.17 -6.03
N GLU A 86 31.88 11.14 -6.80
CA GLU A 86 32.87 10.47 -7.64
C GLU A 86 33.37 11.39 -8.77
N GLN A 87 32.48 12.17 -9.39
CA GLN A 87 32.86 13.19 -10.38
C GLN A 87 33.80 14.23 -9.78
N LEU A 88 33.44 14.79 -8.60
CA LEU A 88 34.28 15.76 -7.90
C LEU A 88 35.66 15.18 -7.52
N LYS A 89 35.72 13.91 -7.11
CA LYS A 89 37.00 13.23 -6.83
C LYS A 89 37.87 13.14 -8.08
N LYS A 90 37.30 12.75 -9.22
CA LYS A 90 38.02 12.69 -10.51
C LYS A 90 38.54 14.05 -10.95
N GLU A 91 37.72 15.10 -10.83
CA GLU A 91 38.12 16.47 -11.13
C GLU A 91 39.26 16.97 -10.23
N LEU A 92 39.20 16.64 -8.94
CA LEU A 92 40.25 16.97 -7.99
C LEU A 92 41.57 16.25 -8.31
N GLU A 93 41.51 14.95 -8.62
CA GLU A 93 42.68 14.16 -9.05
C GLU A 93 43.33 14.76 -10.31
N LEU A 94 42.52 15.11 -11.31
CA LEU A 94 43.00 15.77 -12.54
C LEU A 94 43.65 17.12 -12.25
N THR A 95 43.04 17.92 -11.36
CA THR A 95 43.58 19.23 -10.97
C THR A 95 44.92 19.08 -10.24
N ILE A 96 45.01 18.12 -9.31
CA ILE A 96 46.27 17.80 -8.61
C ILE A 96 47.33 17.33 -9.60
N ALA A 97 46.98 16.47 -10.56
CA ALA A 97 47.90 16.02 -11.61
C ALA A 97 48.40 17.20 -12.46
N ARG A 98 47.51 18.12 -12.86
CA ARG A 98 47.87 19.34 -13.59
C ARG A 98 48.80 20.26 -12.80
N CYS A 99 48.57 20.44 -11.51
CA CYS A 99 49.43 21.26 -10.65
C CYS A 99 50.80 20.62 -10.38
N LYS A 100 50.91 19.29 -10.47
CA LYS A 100 52.16 18.54 -10.31
C LYS A 100 52.98 18.44 -11.61
N LEU A 101 52.40 18.77 -12.77
CA LEU A 101 53.14 18.84 -14.02
C LEU A 101 54.05 20.09 -14.02
N PRO A 102 55.32 19.99 -14.44
CA PRO A 102 56.17 21.16 -14.59
C PRO A 102 55.57 22.12 -15.61
N PRO A 103 55.77 23.45 -15.46
CA PRO A 103 55.30 24.42 -16.43
C PRO A 103 55.85 24.06 -17.80
N VAL A 104 54.96 23.69 -18.72
CA VAL A 104 55.31 23.42 -20.10
C VAL A 104 55.79 24.75 -20.69
N HIS A 105 57.10 24.95 -20.73
CA HIS A 105 57.72 26.04 -21.48
C HIS A 105 57.57 25.71 -22.97
N GLY A 106 56.36 25.90 -23.47
CA GLY A 106 56.10 26.00 -24.90
C GLY A 106 56.76 27.29 -25.37
N LYS A 107 57.90 27.15 -26.05
CA LYS A 107 58.58 28.24 -26.75
C LYS A 107 57.53 28.97 -27.60
N GLY A 108 57.42 30.27 -27.36
CA GLY A 108 56.59 31.12 -28.19
C GLY A 108 57.05 31.03 -29.63
N GLU A 109 56.10 31.03 -30.55
CA GLU A 109 56.19 31.79 -31.77
C GLU A 109 54.85 31.84 -32.50
N ASN A 110 54.58 33.05 -32.97
CA ASN A 110 53.67 33.45 -34.03
C ASN A 110 52.21 33.75 -33.68
N ILE A 111 52.01 35.00 -33.27
CA ILE A 111 50.75 35.73 -33.36
C ILE A 111 50.55 36.12 -34.83
N GLN A 112 49.88 35.30 -35.64
CA GLN A 112 49.34 35.79 -36.92
C GLN A 112 47.98 35.18 -37.25
N SER A 113 47.04 36.10 -37.47
CA SER A 113 45.74 35.98 -38.14
C SER A 113 44.54 35.59 -37.27
N LEU A 114 43.86 36.63 -36.77
CA LEU A 114 42.41 36.62 -36.61
C LEU A 114 41.77 36.93 -37.98
N PRO A 115 40.85 36.12 -38.49
CA PRO A 115 39.78 36.61 -39.34
C PRO A 115 38.61 37.03 -38.46
N SER A 116 38.16 38.25 -38.73
CA SER A 116 37.01 38.92 -38.18
C SER A 116 35.67 38.39 -38.72
N VAL A 117 34.59 38.80 -38.03
CA VAL A 117 33.17 38.80 -38.44
C VAL A 117 32.55 37.37 -38.38
N ILE A 118 31.32 37.12 -37.91
CA ILE A 118 30.08 37.88 -38.11
C ILE A 118 29.09 37.63 -36.96
N ASP A 119 28.43 38.72 -36.54
CA ASP A 119 27.20 38.76 -35.76
C ASP A 119 26.14 37.76 -36.26
N ASN A 120 25.26 37.27 -35.39
CA ASN A 120 23.84 37.42 -35.65
C ASN A 120 23.00 37.18 -34.40
N VAL A 121 22.07 38.13 -34.29
CA VAL A 121 20.90 38.26 -33.42
C VAL A 121 20.03 37.01 -33.41
#